data_AF-A0AAN0K2Z0-F1
#
_entry.id   AF-A0AAN0K2Z0-F1
#
_cell.length_a   1.000
_cell.length_b   1.000
_cell.length_c   1.000
_cell.angle_alpha   90.00
_cell.angle_beta   90.00
_cell.angle_gamma   90.00
#
_symmetry.space_group_name_H-M   'P 1'
#
loop_
_entity.id
_entity.type
_entity.pdbx_description
1 polymer ?
#
loop_
_entity_poly.entity_id
_entity_poly.type
_entity_poly.pdbx_seq_one_letter_code
_entity_poly.pdbx_strand_id
1 'polypeptide(L)'
;MTSLRTLCRALSYAFKNTFKNIRRSIYEGLLLSFYSQLRVEDYQIVASEAKKYLKPSLSSAQPRPLGAESVPVEGFWVPTGSEVPIVPADYIITASIRNNLKNLARIVSG
;
A
#
# COMPACT_ATOMS: atom_id res chain seq x y z
N MET A 1 -0.84 -13.45 14.62
CA MET A 1 -1.80 -14.52 14.25
C MET A 1 -2.86 -13.90 13.37
N THR A 2 -2.86 -14.18 12.07
CA THR A 2 -3.79 -13.57 11.12
C THR A 2 -5.22 -14.07 11.35
N SER A 3 -6.06 -13.22 11.93
CA SER A 3 -7.48 -13.55 12.17
C SER A 3 -8.31 -13.40 10.89
N LEU A 4 -9.46 -14.09 10.81
CA LEU A 4 -10.47 -13.90 9.76
C LEU A 4 -10.83 -12.42 9.55
N ARG A 5 -10.87 -11.64 10.63
CA ARG A 5 -11.12 -10.19 10.59
C ARG A 5 -10.08 -9.44 9.75
N THR A 6 -8.81 -9.85 9.84
CA THR A 6 -7.70 -9.27 9.07
C THR A 6 -7.87 -9.57 7.58
N LEU A 7 -8.24 -10.81 7.25
CA LEU A 7 -8.55 -11.21 5.87
C LEU A 7 -9.78 -10.46 5.32
N CYS A 8 -10.85 -10.31 6.11
CA CYS A 8 -12.01 -9.54 5.70
C CYS A 8 -11.65 -8.07 5.42
N ARG A 9 -10.81 -7.45 6.26
CA ARG A 9 -10.29 -6.10 6.00
C ARG A 9 -9.45 -6.03 4.72
N ALA A 10 -8.62 -7.05 4.46
CA ALA A 10 -7.87 -7.20 3.21
C ALA A 10 -8.79 -7.16 1.98
N LEU A 11 -9.87 -7.94 2.05
CA LEU A 11 -10.83 -8.09 0.97
C LEU A 11 -11.68 -6.84 0.79
N SER A 12 -12.10 -6.18 1.88
CA SER A 12 -12.78 -4.89 1.83
C SER A 12 -11.90 -3.81 1.19
N TYR A 13 -10.60 -3.80 1.49
CA TYR A 13 -9.65 -2.91 0.83
C TYR A 13 -9.54 -3.25 -0.67
N ALA A 14 -9.39 -4.53 -1.01
CA ALA A 14 -9.30 -4.98 -2.39
C ALA A 14 -10.55 -4.63 -3.22
N PHE A 15 -11.73 -4.68 -2.60
CA PHE A 15 -13.01 -4.34 -3.21
C PHE A 15 -13.10 -2.89 -3.65
N LYS A 16 -12.45 -1.95 -2.94
CA LYS A 16 -12.35 -0.54 -3.35
C LYS A 16 -11.68 -0.38 -4.73
N ASN A 17 -10.92 -1.39 -5.16
CA ASN A 17 -10.26 -1.46 -6.46
C ASN A 17 -9.48 -0.19 -6.83
N THR A 18 -8.73 0.35 -5.87
CA THR A 18 -8.04 1.64 -5.97
C THR A 18 -7.11 1.72 -7.18
N PHE A 19 -6.53 0.60 -7.61
CA PHE A 19 -5.64 0.51 -8.77
C PHE A 19 -6.34 0.27 -10.11
N LYS A 20 -7.68 0.21 -10.14
CA LYS A 20 -8.48 -0.23 -11.30
C LYS A 20 -8.05 -1.61 -11.86
N ASN A 21 -7.35 -2.38 -11.05
CA ASN A 21 -6.87 -3.71 -11.35
C ASN A 21 -7.11 -4.59 -10.13
N ILE A 22 -8.11 -5.47 -10.21
CA ILE A 22 -8.55 -6.26 -9.06
C ILE A 22 -7.44 -7.19 -8.54
N ARG A 23 -6.61 -7.77 -9.41
CA ARG A 23 -5.50 -8.64 -9.01
C ARG A 23 -4.46 -7.86 -8.21
N ARG A 24 -4.18 -6.62 -8.63
CA ARG A 24 -3.30 -5.70 -7.87
C ARG A 24 -3.94 -5.29 -6.54
N SER A 25 -5.23 -4.95 -6.54
CA SER A 25 -5.95 -4.53 -5.34
C SER A 25 -6.01 -5.65 -4.29
N ILE A 26 -6.24 -6.90 -4.71
CA ILE A 26 -6.17 -8.08 -3.84
C ILE A 26 -4.76 -8.30 -3.30
N TYR A 27 -3.74 -8.20 -4.18
CA TYR A 27 -2.34 -8.32 -3.78
C TYR A 27 -1.96 -7.30 -2.69
N GLU A 28 -2.29 -6.02 -2.90
CA GLU A 28 -2.00 -4.96 -1.92
C GLU A 28 -2.80 -5.12 -0.62
N GLY A 29 -4.07 -5.54 -0.69
CA GLY A 29 -4.89 -5.81 0.48
C GLY A 29 -4.37 -6.97 1.32
N LEU A 30 -3.90 -8.05 0.68
CA LEU A 30 -3.23 -9.14 1.36
C LEU A 30 -1.97 -8.63 2.04
N LEU A 31 -1.05 -7.98 1.32
CA LEU A 31 0.19 -7.45 1.91
C LEU A 31 -0.07 -6.53 3.12
N LEU A 32 -1.09 -5.68 3.05
CA LEU A 32 -1.50 -4.79 4.15
C LEU A 32 -1.90 -5.57 5.41
N SER A 33 -2.56 -6.71 5.24
CA SER A 33 -3.06 -7.55 6.33
C SER A 33 -1.95 -8.27 7.09
N PHE A 34 -0.82 -8.52 6.43
CA PHE A 34 0.34 -9.21 7.02
C PHE A 34 1.40 -8.22 7.54
N TYR A 35 1.29 -6.91 7.27
CA TYR A 35 2.33 -5.94 7.64
C TYR A 35 2.36 -5.59 9.13
N SER A 36 1.20 -5.54 9.81
CA SER A 36 1.12 -5.04 11.19
C SER A 36 1.57 -6.02 12.27
N GLN A 37 1.85 -7.29 11.92
CA GLN A 37 2.05 -8.36 12.91
C GLN A 37 3.18 -9.36 12.59
N LEU A 38 3.98 -9.16 11.53
CA LEU A 38 4.96 -10.17 11.10
C LEU A 38 6.38 -9.63 10.98
N ARG A 39 7.34 -10.56 11.11
CA ARG A 39 8.74 -10.32 10.79
C ARG A 39 8.85 -10.07 9.28
N VAL A 40 9.89 -9.35 8.87
CA VAL A 40 10.16 -9.05 7.44
C VAL A 40 10.16 -10.33 6.59
N GLU A 41 10.59 -11.45 7.17
CA GLU A 41 10.64 -12.78 6.57
C GLU A 41 9.26 -13.26 6.09
N ASP A 42 8.23 -13.18 6.92
CA ASP A 42 6.89 -13.69 6.58
C ASP A 42 6.21 -12.81 5.52
N TYR A 43 6.49 -11.50 5.55
CA TYR A 43 6.02 -10.58 4.51
C TYR A 43 6.55 -11.00 3.13
N GLN A 44 7.82 -11.40 3.04
CA GLN A 44 8.42 -11.83 1.79
C GLN A 44 7.76 -13.12 1.27
N ILE A 45 7.49 -14.08 2.14
CA ILE A 45 6.82 -15.34 1.78
C ILE A 45 5.42 -15.07 1.23
N VAL A 46 4.63 -14.25 1.92
CA VAL A 46 3.29 -13.90 1.44
C VAL A 46 3.36 -13.12 0.14
N ALA A 47 4.30 -12.18 0.00
CA ALA A 47 4.48 -11.41 -1.22
C ALA A 47 4.87 -12.30 -2.41
N SER A 48 5.74 -13.29 -2.21
CA SER A 48 6.15 -14.23 -3.26
C SER A 48 5.01 -15.15 -3.69
N GLU A 49 4.29 -15.74 -2.72
CA GLU A 49 3.16 -16.62 -3.04
C GLU A 49 2.01 -15.85 -3.68
N ALA A 50 1.64 -14.68 -3.13
CA ALA A 50 0.61 -13.85 -3.71
C ALA A 50 0.97 -13.40 -5.14
N LYS A 51 2.24 -13.04 -5.40
CA LYS A 51 2.70 -12.69 -6.75
C LYS A 51 2.62 -13.87 -7.72
N LYS A 52 2.95 -15.09 -7.26
CA LYS A 52 2.87 -16.33 -8.05
C LYS A 52 1.45 -16.65 -8.49
N TYR A 53 0.47 -16.55 -7.57
CA TYR A 53 -0.92 -16.89 -7.87
C TYR A 53 -1.71 -15.76 -8.54
N LEU A 54 -1.56 -14.52 -8.07
CA LEU A 54 -2.33 -13.39 -8.58
C LEU A 54 -1.72 -12.76 -9.84
N LYS A 55 -0.40 -12.90 -10.06
CA LYS A 55 0.35 -12.26 -11.16
C LYS A 55 -0.09 -10.79 -11.37
N PRO A 56 -0.05 -9.95 -10.34
CA PRO A 56 -0.54 -8.58 -10.44
C PRO A 56 0.35 -7.76 -11.38
N SER A 57 -0.27 -6.87 -12.17
CA SER A 57 0.51 -5.87 -12.90
C SER A 57 1.04 -4.84 -11.90
N LEU A 58 2.36 -4.77 -11.76
CA LEU A 58 2.99 -3.86 -10.81
C LEU A 58 3.33 -2.49 -11.40
N SER A 59 3.25 -2.33 -12.73
CA SER A 59 3.75 -1.14 -13.43
C SER A 59 2.81 0.07 -13.38
N SER A 60 1.51 -0.14 -13.17
CA SER A 60 0.54 0.95 -13.09
C SER A 60 0.56 1.60 -11.70
N ALA A 61 0.94 2.87 -11.63
CA ALA A 61 0.71 3.72 -10.47
C ALA A 61 -0.79 3.83 -10.17
N GLN A 62 -1.15 4.10 -8.92
CA GLN A 62 -2.53 4.37 -8.55
C GLN A 62 -3.05 5.57 -9.38
N PRO A 63 -4.25 5.52 -9.97
CA PRO A 63 -4.84 6.68 -10.60
C PRO A 63 -5.07 7.79 -9.56
N ARG A 64 -4.85 9.05 -9.96
CA ARG A 64 -5.10 10.19 -9.08
C ARG A 64 -6.58 10.19 -8.67
N PRO A 65 -6.91 10.24 -7.37
CA PRO A 65 -8.29 10.33 -6.92
C PRO A 65 -8.90 11.65 -7.37
N LEU A 66 -10.16 11.62 -7.84
CA LEU A 66 -10.90 12.82 -8.19
C LEU A 66 -11.57 13.39 -6.93
N GLY A 67 -11.41 14.70 -6.69
CA GLY A 67 -12.17 15.44 -5.68
C GLY A 67 -11.46 15.77 -4.36
N ALA A 68 -10.24 15.30 -4.13
CA ALA A 68 -9.44 15.66 -2.95
C ALA A 68 -8.00 16.01 -3.33
N GLU A 69 -7.49 17.06 -2.70
CA GLU A 69 -6.06 17.37 -2.73
C GLU A 69 -5.29 16.17 -2.17
N SER A 70 -4.34 15.67 -2.96
CA SER A 70 -3.60 14.46 -2.65
C SER A 70 -2.20 14.53 -3.24
N VAL A 71 -1.25 14.00 -2.50
CA VAL A 71 0.16 13.98 -2.88
C VAL A 71 0.61 12.55 -3.23
N PRO A 72 1.45 12.39 -4.25
CA PRO A 72 2.01 11.08 -4.58
C PRO A 72 3.13 10.74 -3.59
N VAL A 73 3.01 9.61 -2.89
CA VAL A 73 4.03 9.07 -1.98
C VAL A 73 4.28 7.62 -2.34
N GLU A 74 5.48 7.30 -2.83
CA GLU A 74 5.94 5.94 -3.14
C GLU A 74 4.95 5.08 -3.97
N GLY A 75 4.25 5.71 -4.91
CA GLY A 75 3.30 5.06 -5.83
C GLY A 75 1.84 5.02 -5.35
N PHE A 76 1.54 5.64 -4.21
CA PHE A 76 0.19 5.80 -3.65
C PHE A 76 -0.21 7.29 -3.59
N TRP A 77 -1.50 7.58 -3.62
CA TRP A 77 -2.03 8.93 -3.41
C TRP A 77 -2.50 9.08 -1.97
N VAL A 78 -1.88 10.00 -1.24
CA VAL A 78 -2.21 10.30 0.16
C VAL A 78 -3.03 11.58 0.22
N PRO A 79 -4.23 11.58 0.83
CA PRO A 79 -5.03 12.79 0.97
C PRO A 79 -4.31 13.81 1.86
N THR A 80 -4.29 15.07 1.45
CA THR A 80 -3.71 16.17 2.24
C THR A 80 -4.75 16.80 3.17
N GLY A 81 -4.32 17.19 4.36
CA GLY A 81 -5.14 17.98 5.29
C GLY A 81 -5.07 19.47 4.99
N SER A 82 -5.32 20.30 6.00
CA SER A 82 -5.20 21.76 5.94
C SER A 82 -3.76 22.26 5.86
N GLU A 83 -2.80 21.43 6.27
CA GLU A 83 -1.38 21.78 6.30
C GLU A 83 -0.74 21.61 4.92
N VAL A 84 0.19 22.52 4.60
CA VAL A 84 0.96 22.46 3.35
C VAL A 84 2.02 21.36 3.45
N PRO A 85 2.07 20.41 2.51
CA PRO A 85 3.12 19.39 2.48
C PRO A 85 4.51 20.02 2.28
N ILE A 86 5.46 19.67 3.13
CA ILE A 86 6.85 20.14 3.05
C ILE A 86 7.76 18.95 2.77
N VAL A 87 8.67 19.11 1.80
CA VAL A 87 9.75 18.15 1.54
C VAL A 87 11.03 18.70 2.19
N PRO A 88 11.43 18.22 3.38
CA PRO A 88 12.64 18.69 4.05
C PRO A 88 13.89 18.32 3.25
N ALA A 89 14.76 19.31 3.01
CA ALA A 89 16.00 19.14 2.23
C ALA A 89 17.03 18.25 2.93
N ASP A 90 17.04 18.27 4.27
CA ASP A 90 18.06 17.61 5.09
C ASP A 90 17.66 16.19 5.51
N TYR A 91 16.51 15.69 5.05
CA TYR A 91 16.02 14.37 5.41
C TYR A 91 16.59 13.29 4.49
N ILE A 92 17.42 12.42 5.04
CA ILE A 92 18.09 11.35 4.28
C ILE A 92 17.11 10.18 4.05
N ILE A 93 16.67 10.01 2.81
CA ILE A 93 15.81 8.88 2.40
C ILE A 93 16.68 7.68 2.04
N THR A 94 16.76 6.71 2.95
CA THR A 94 17.38 5.39 2.70
C THR A 94 16.38 4.40 2.08
N ALA A 95 16.85 3.27 1.56
CA ALA A 95 15.98 2.21 1.02
C ALA A 95 14.99 1.66 2.07
N SER A 96 15.42 1.53 3.32
CA SER A 96 14.55 1.10 4.43
C SER A 96 13.45 2.14 4.70
N ILE A 97 13.83 3.42 4.79
CA ILE A 97 12.88 4.52 4.99
C ILE A 97 11.87 4.59 3.85
N ARG A 98 12.34 4.45 2.61
CA ARG A 98 11.48 4.40 1.41
C ARG A 98 10.44 3.29 1.50
N ASN A 99 10.86 2.08 1.87
CA ASN A 99 9.94 0.95 2.02
C ASN A 99 8.92 1.24 3.13
N ASN A 100 9.35 1.80 4.25
CA ASN A 100 8.46 2.19 5.33
C ASN A 100 7.44 3.26 4.89
N LEU A 101 7.89 4.31 4.17
CA LEU A 101 7.02 5.35 3.62
C LEU A 101 5.98 4.77 2.67
N LYS A 102 6.39 3.86 1.77
CA LYS A 102 5.48 3.13 0.88
C LYS A 102 4.40 2.38 1.66
N ASN A 103 4.79 1.72 2.74
CA ASN A 103 3.87 0.95 3.57
C ASN A 103 2.89 1.84 4.34
N LEU A 104 3.38 2.96 4.88
CA LEU A 104 2.53 3.98 5.51
C LEU A 104 1.55 4.59 4.50
N ALA A 105 2.05 5.00 3.33
CA ALA A 105 1.25 5.58 2.25
C ALA A 105 0.12 4.63 1.82
N ARG A 106 0.41 3.33 1.67
CA ARG A 106 -0.60 2.30 1.37
C ARG A 106 -1.73 2.26 2.39
N ILE A 107 -1.41 2.41 3.67
CA ILE A 107 -2.41 2.34 4.76
C ILE A 107 -3.35 3.54 4.70
N VAL A 108 -2.83 4.73 4.41
CA VAL A 108 -3.60 5.98 4.43
C VAL A 108 -4.28 6.32 3.10
N SER A 109 -3.84 5.72 1.98
CA SER A 109 -4.42 5.96 0.64
C SER A 109 -5.77 5.30 0.39
N GLY A 110 -6.23 4.46 1.31
CA GLY A 110 -7.32 3.49 1.14
C GLY A 110 -8.72 4.02 1.41
#